data_AF-A0A969HGT3-F1
#
_entry.id   AF-A0A969HGT3-F1
#
_cell.length_a   1.000
_cell.length_b   1.000
_cell.length_c   1.000
_cell.angle_alpha   90.00
_cell.angle_beta   90.00
_cell.angle_gamma   90.00
#
_symmetry.space_group_name_H-M   'P 1'
#
loop_
_entity.id
_entity.type
_entity.pdbx_description
1 polymer ?
#
loop_
_entity_poly.entity_id
_entity_poly.type
_entity_poly.pdbx_seq_one_letter_code
_entity_poly.pdbx_strand_id
1 'polypeptide(L)'
;MASHSTQRGGPARLTSPPRRCFVLHLLLAERCPLTVDLTCFAHLLDQNGQVVAQLDWTPQDGLGYLPTTAWQPGRPVVDRQSLSLPAGIAPGEYRLMVGWYYPVTGDRLPVTAGGGGDTVEVGVIRVGQ
;
A
#
# COMPACT_ATOMS: atom_id res chain seq x y z
N MET A 1 -25.62 -11.66 55.43
CA MET A 1 -25.88 -12.14 54.06
C MET A 1 -25.69 -10.98 53.10
N ALA A 2 -24.62 -11.02 52.30
CA ALA A 2 -24.46 -10.22 51.08
C ALA A 2 -23.19 -10.71 50.37
N SER A 3 -23.31 -11.82 49.64
CA SER A 3 -22.25 -12.37 48.79
C SER A 3 -21.97 -11.40 47.65
N HIS A 4 -20.78 -10.80 47.66
CA HIS A 4 -20.25 -10.04 46.53
C HIS A 4 -19.73 -11.04 45.48
N SER A 5 -20.47 -11.22 44.39
CA SER A 5 -19.97 -11.87 43.18
C SER A 5 -19.13 -10.88 42.39
N THR A 6 -17.80 -11.01 42.48
CA THR A 6 -16.88 -10.34 41.55
C THR A 6 -16.49 -11.35 40.49
N GLN A 7 -17.06 -11.21 39.29
CA GLN A 7 -16.69 -11.97 38.09
C GLN A 7 -15.21 -11.75 37.76
N ARG A 8 -14.45 -12.84 37.67
CA ARG A 8 -13.12 -12.86 37.09
C ARG A 8 -13.23 -12.67 35.58
N GLY A 9 -12.73 -11.54 35.05
CA GLY A 9 -12.52 -11.34 33.63
C GLY A 9 -11.45 -12.30 33.12
N GLY A 10 -11.84 -13.25 32.26
CA GLY A 10 -10.90 -14.07 31.51
C GLY A 10 -10.14 -13.22 30.48
N PRO A 11 -8.96 -13.67 29.99
CA PRO A 11 -8.21 -12.92 29.00
C PRO A 11 -9.06 -12.75 27.73
N ALA A 12 -9.38 -11.50 27.39
CA ALA A 12 -9.97 -11.15 26.10
C ALA A 12 -8.98 -11.56 25.00
N ARG A 13 -9.24 -12.69 24.36
CA ARG A 13 -8.49 -13.13 23.19
C ARG A 13 -8.89 -12.19 22.05
N LEU A 14 -8.05 -11.18 21.78
CA LEU A 14 -8.13 -10.37 20.56
C LEU A 14 -7.85 -11.27 19.36
N THR A 15 -8.83 -12.04 18.92
CA THR A 15 -8.82 -12.63 17.59
C THR A 15 -9.14 -11.52 16.62
N SER A 16 -8.12 -10.77 16.17
CA SER A 16 -8.27 -10.01 14.94
C SER A 16 -8.66 -11.03 13.86
N PRO A 17 -9.76 -10.85 13.12
CA PRO A 17 -10.00 -11.65 11.93
C PRO A 17 -8.78 -11.51 11.01
N PRO A 18 -8.45 -12.53 10.19
CA PRO A 18 -7.35 -12.44 9.25
C PRO A 18 -7.64 -11.27 8.31
N ARG A 19 -6.94 -10.16 8.49
CA ARG A 19 -6.91 -9.09 7.49
C ARG A 19 -6.33 -9.73 6.24
N ARG A 20 -7.12 -9.80 5.17
CA ARG A 20 -6.57 -10.14 3.85
C ARG A 20 -5.60 -9.01 3.51
N CYS A 21 -4.32 -9.35 3.44
CA CYS A 21 -3.25 -8.42 3.18
C CYS A 21 -2.49 -8.92 1.97
N PHE A 22 -2.20 -8.02 1.03
CA PHE A 22 -1.30 -8.32 -0.08
C PHE A 22 0.04 -7.68 0.16
N VAL A 23 1.10 -8.44 -0.13
CA VAL A 23 2.46 -7.92 -0.13
C VAL A 23 2.77 -7.41 -1.52
N LEU A 24 3.05 -6.12 -1.63
CA LEU A 24 3.51 -5.43 -2.83
C LEU A 24 5.03 -5.51 -2.85
N HIS A 25 5.62 -6.06 -3.92
CA HIS A 25 7.05 -5.97 -4.16
C HIS A 25 7.30 -5.02 -5.32
N LEU A 26 7.81 -3.83 -5.03
CA LEU A 26 8.14 -2.84 -6.06
C LEU A 26 9.64 -2.81 -6.28
N LEU A 27 10.04 -2.84 -7.56
CA LEU A 27 11.42 -2.64 -7.97
C LEU A 27 11.52 -1.32 -8.73
N LEU A 28 12.21 -0.36 -8.13
CA LEU A 28 12.25 1.04 -8.59
C LEU A 28 13.67 1.41 -8.99
N ALA A 29 13.84 2.00 -10.17
CA ALA A 29 15.15 2.36 -10.70
C ALA A 29 15.10 3.74 -11.36
N GLU A 30 15.65 4.74 -10.68
CA GLU A 30 15.75 6.10 -11.21
C GLU A 30 17.06 6.32 -11.95
N ARG A 31 17.02 7.00 -13.10
CA ARG A 31 18.22 7.26 -13.92
C ARG A 31 18.95 8.55 -13.53
N CYS A 32 18.30 9.40 -12.72
CA CYS A 32 18.84 10.65 -12.20
C CYS A 32 18.56 10.75 -10.69
N PRO A 33 19.37 11.47 -9.92
CA PRO A 33 19.08 11.73 -8.51
C PRO A 33 17.77 12.49 -8.33
N LEU A 34 16.95 12.07 -7.37
CA LEU A 34 15.79 12.84 -6.92
C LEU A 34 16.23 13.85 -5.86
N THR A 35 15.75 15.09 -5.97
CA THR A 35 16.10 16.18 -5.03
C THR A 35 14.99 16.45 -4.01
N VAL A 36 13.90 15.69 -4.09
CA VAL A 36 12.74 15.79 -3.18
C VAL A 36 12.30 14.40 -2.75
N ASP A 37 11.76 14.34 -1.53
CA ASP A 37 11.13 13.13 -1.04
C ASP A 37 9.71 13.02 -1.61
N LEU A 38 9.41 11.87 -2.19
CA LEU A 38 8.12 11.54 -2.75
C LEU A 38 7.42 10.51 -1.88
N THR A 39 6.09 10.56 -1.88
CA THR A 39 5.26 9.51 -1.31
C THR A 39 4.75 8.62 -2.43
N CYS A 40 4.86 7.31 -2.22
CA CYS A 40 4.27 6.32 -3.11
C CYS A 40 2.85 6.01 -2.63
N PHE A 41 1.95 5.74 -3.57
CA PHE A 41 0.61 5.27 -3.26
C PHE A 41 0.21 4.09 -4.12
N ALA A 42 -0.68 3.27 -3.58
CA ALA A 42 -1.32 2.17 -4.26
C ALA A 42 -2.83 2.29 -4.12
N HIS A 43 -3.55 2.19 -5.23
CA HIS A 43 -5.00 2.11 -5.27
C HIS A 43 -5.41 0.75 -5.82
N LEU A 44 -6.30 0.06 -5.11
CA LEU A 44 -6.98 -1.13 -5.61
C LEU A 44 -8.34 -0.73 -6.15
N LEU A 45 -8.54 -0.92 -7.45
CA LEU A 45 -9.76 -0.55 -8.17
C LEU A 45 -10.64 -1.76 -8.43
N ASP A 46 -11.95 -1.60 -8.28
CA ASP A 46 -12.93 -2.56 -8.78
C ASP A 46 -13.15 -2.43 -10.30
N GLN A 47 -14.07 -3.23 -10.83
CA GLN A 47 -14.43 -3.24 -12.26
C GLN A 47 -15.06 -1.92 -12.75
N ASN A 48 -15.61 -1.12 -11.84
CA ASN A 48 -16.19 0.19 -12.14
C ASN A 48 -15.15 1.32 -12.01
N GLY A 49 -13.90 0.98 -11.67
CA GLY A 49 -12.84 1.97 -11.41
C GLY A 49 -12.92 2.64 -10.04
N GLN A 50 -13.74 2.12 -9.11
CA GLN A 50 -13.81 2.65 -7.75
C GLN A 50 -12.66 2.12 -6.89
N VAL A 51 -12.04 3.02 -6.11
CA VAL A 51 -11.02 2.66 -5.13
C VAL A 51 -11.68 1.91 -3.97
N VAL A 52 -11.39 0.61 -3.85
CA VAL A 52 -11.91 -0.25 -2.76
C VAL A 52 -10.91 -0.44 -1.62
N ALA A 53 -9.63 -0.22 -1.88
CA ALA A 53 -8.56 -0.17 -0.89
C ALA A 53 -7.45 0.76 -1.37
N GLN A 54 -6.75 1.39 -0.45
CA GLN A 54 -5.61 2.25 -0.77
C GLN A 54 -4.54 2.19 0.32
N LEU A 55 -3.33 2.56 -0.05
CA LEU A 55 -2.19 2.70 0.85
C LEU A 55 -1.29 3.81 0.33
N ASP A 56 -0.86 4.71 1.21
CA ASP A 56 0.15 5.73 0.97
C ASP A 56 1.32 5.47 1.92
N TRP A 57 2.55 5.56 1.43
CA TRP A 57 3.74 5.32 2.25
C TRP A 57 4.96 6.04 1.71
N THR A 58 5.87 6.39 2.62
CA THR A 58 7.20 6.81 2.22
C THR A 58 8.06 5.58 1.94
N PRO A 59 8.87 5.57 0.87
CA PRO A 59 9.58 4.37 0.49
C PRO A 59 10.52 3.84 1.56
N GLN A 60 10.69 2.52 1.52
CA GLN A 60 11.52 1.77 2.45
C GLN A 60 12.26 0.63 1.74
N ASP A 61 13.32 0.14 2.36
CA ASP A 61 14.01 -1.09 1.97
C ASP A 61 14.03 -2.12 3.12
N GLY A 62 14.85 -3.16 2.99
CA GLY A 62 14.98 -4.19 4.02
C GLY A 62 15.55 -3.70 5.36
N LEU A 63 16.11 -2.49 5.43
CA LEU A 63 16.66 -1.88 6.64
C LEU A 63 15.71 -0.83 7.25
N GLY A 64 14.65 -0.45 6.55
CA GLY A 64 13.62 0.49 7.01
C GLY A 64 13.45 1.67 6.06
N TYR A 65 13.15 2.83 6.62
CA TYR A 65 12.88 4.05 5.86
C TYR A 65 14.02 4.38 4.88
N LEU A 66 13.68 4.53 3.60
CA LEU A 66 14.62 4.87 2.53
C LEU A 66 14.01 6.00 1.67
N PRO A 67 14.22 7.27 2.05
CA PRO A 67 13.65 8.42 1.35
C PRO A 67 14.13 8.45 -0.11
N THR A 68 13.31 8.95 -1.03
CA THR A 68 13.66 8.95 -2.47
C THR A 68 14.90 9.78 -2.78
N THR A 69 15.21 10.80 -1.96
CA THR A 69 16.47 11.56 -2.07
C THR A 69 17.73 10.75 -1.73
N ALA A 70 17.60 9.67 -0.97
CA ALA A 70 18.71 8.78 -0.62
C ALA A 70 18.96 7.68 -1.68
N TRP A 71 18.13 7.62 -2.72
CA TRP A 71 18.26 6.60 -3.74
C TRP A 71 19.50 6.81 -4.59
N GLN A 72 20.19 5.71 -4.90
CA GLN A 72 21.32 5.73 -5.81
C GLN A 72 20.80 5.53 -7.24
N PRO A 73 21.08 6.44 -8.18
CA PRO A 73 20.66 6.28 -9.56
C PRO A 73 21.14 4.96 -10.15
N GLY A 74 20.27 4.28 -10.90
CA GLY A 74 20.52 2.99 -11.51
C GLY A 74 20.50 1.81 -10.54
N ARG A 75 20.37 2.04 -9.22
CA ARG A 75 20.26 0.97 -8.23
C ARG A 75 18.79 0.64 -7.96
N PRO A 76 18.37 -0.61 -8.15
CA PRO A 76 17.04 -1.04 -7.78
C PRO A 76 16.78 -0.94 -6.28
N VAL A 77 15.64 -0.36 -5.89
CA VAL A 77 15.10 -0.42 -4.53
C VAL A 77 13.98 -1.45 -4.48
N VAL A 78 14.03 -2.38 -3.51
CA VAL A 78 12.97 -3.35 -3.25
C VAL A 78 12.14 -2.87 -2.08
N ASP A 79 10.97 -2.32 -2.38
CA ASP A 79 10.02 -1.84 -1.38
C ASP A 79 8.91 -2.86 -1.16
N ARG A 80 8.69 -3.25 0.10
CA ARG A 80 7.70 -4.25 0.50
C ARG A 80 6.61 -3.61 1.33
N GLN A 81 5.38 -3.63 0.82
CA GLN A 81 4.24 -3.00 1.49
C GLN A 81 3.05 -3.93 1.66
N SER A 82 2.22 -3.63 2.65
CA SER A 82 1.07 -4.44 3.05
C SER A 82 -0.24 -3.69 2.82
N LEU A 83 -0.98 -4.05 1.76
CA LEU A 83 -2.28 -3.47 1.47
C LEU A 83 -3.40 -4.26 2.17
N SER A 84 -4.06 -3.65 3.14
CA SER A 84 -5.22 -4.25 3.83
C SER A 84 -6.48 -4.17 2.96
N LEU A 85 -7.17 -5.29 2.80
CA LEU A 85 -8.47 -5.33 2.14
C LEU A 85 -9.64 -5.19 3.13
N PRO A 86 -10.78 -4.64 2.69
CA PRO A 86 -12.03 -4.71 3.42
C PRO A 86 -12.44 -6.16 3.71
N ALA A 87 -12.93 -6.44 4.92
CA ALA A 87 -13.31 -7.80 5.34
C ALA A 87 -14.47 -8.40 4.49
N GLY A 88 -15.29 -7.56 3.87
CA GLY A 88 -16.40 -7.94 3.01
C GLY A 88 -16.15 -7.71 1.52
N ILE A 89 -14.90 -7.56 1.09
CA ILE A 89 -14.58 -7.39 -0.34
C ILE A 89 -15.12 -8.59 -1.12
N ALA A 90 -15.89 -8.30 -2.18
CA ALA A 90 -16.51 -9.31 -3.01
C ALA A 90 -15.45 -10.17 -3.72
N PRO A 91 -15.74 -11.44 -4.05
CA PRO A 91 -14.91 -12.19 -4.97
C PRO A 91 -14.87 -11.51 -6.34
N GLY A 92 -13.70 -11.51 -6.98
CA GLY A 92 -13.54 -10.85 -8.27
C GLY A 92 -12.09 -10.47 -8.58
N GLU A 93 -11.94 -9.80 -9.72
CA GLU A 93 -10.68 -9.22 -10.17
C GLU A 93 -10.64 -7.72 -9.85
N TYR A 94 -9.50 -7.28 -9.31
CA TYR A 94 -9.26 -5.91 -8.91
C TYR A 94 -7.95 -5.42 -9.53
N ARG A 95 -7.96 -4.22 -10.11
CA ARG A 95 -6.77 -3.62 -10.73
C ARG A 95 -5.96 -2.88 -9.69
N LEU A 96 -4.67 -3.15 -9.62
CA LEU A 96 -3.76 -2.48 -8.71
C LEU A 96 -3.00 -1.39 -9.47
N MET A 97 -3.25 -0.14 -9.10
CA MET A 97 -2.61 1.05 -9.63
C MET A 97 -1.59 1.58 -8.63
N VAL A 98 -0.41 1.99 -9.09
CA VAL A 98 0.63 2.61 -8.26
C VAL A 98 1.04 3.94 -8.86
N GLY A 99 1.33 4.93 -8.03
CA GLY A 99 1.82 6.23 -8.46
C GLY A 99 2.64 6.94 -7.40
N TRP A 100 3.08 8.15 -7.74
CA TRP A 100 3.90 9.00 -6.89
C TRP A 100 3.28 10.38 -6.76
N TYR A 101 3.47 11.01 -5.61
CA TYR A 101 3.09 12.40 -5.42
C TYR A 101 4.07 13.15 -4.52
N TYR A 102 4.07 14.47 -4.65
CA TYR A 102 4.81 15.38 -3.77
C TYR A 102 4.06 15.51 -2.44
N PRO A 103 4.62 15.08 -1.29
CA PRO A 103 3.89 15.08 -0.02
C PRO A 103 3.47 16.47 0.46
N VAL A 104 4.21 17.51 0.05
CA VAL A 104 3.94 18.90 0.45
C VAL A 104 2.77 19.51 -0.32
N THR A 105 2.68 19.26 -1.63
CA THR A 105 1.65 19.89 -2.48
C THR A 105 0.47 18.96 -2.78
N GLY A 106 0.67 17.65 -2.69
CA GLY A 106 -0.30 16.64 -3.13
C GLY A 106 -0.28 16.41 -4.64
N ASP A 107 0.58 17.10 -5.39
CA ASP A 107 0.63 16.97 -6.85
C ASP A 107 1.15 15.59 -7.25
N ARG A 108 0.44 14.93 -8.16
CA ARG A 108 0.80 13.61 -8.66
C ARG A 108 1.76 13.71 -9.83
N LEU A 109 2.73 12.79 -9.87
CA LEU A 109 3.72 12.76 -10.91
C LEU A 109 3.13 12.10 -12.16
N PRO A 110 3.27 12.72 -13.35
CA PRO A 110 2.78 12.12 -14.58
C PRO A 110 3.63 10.91 -14.98
N VAL A 111 2.97 9.88 -15.50
CA VAL A 111 3.65 8.75 -16.14
C VAL A 111 4.04 9.18 -17.55
N THR A 112 5.33 9.14 -17.86
CA THR A 112 5.85 9.63 -19.16
C THR A 112 6.18 8.50 -20.14
N ALA A 113 6.37 7.26 -19.65
CA ALA A 113 6.65 6.10 -20.47
C ALA A 113 5.39 5.22 -20.64
N GLY A 114 4.80 5.20 -21.84
CA GLY A 114 3.80 4.20 -22.22
C GLY A 114 2.32 4.55 -21.97
N GLY A 115 1.99 5.77 -21.55
CA GLY A 115 0.60 6.21 -21.39
C GLY A 115 0.47 7.63 -20.83
N GLY A 116 -0.75 8.17 -20.81
CA GLY A 116 -1.08 9.39 -20.07
C GLY A 116 -1.64 9.09 -18.68
N GLY A 117 -1.65 10.07 -17.80
CA GLY A 117 -2.11 9.95 -16.41
C GLY A 117 -0.97 9.99 -15.40
N ASP A 118 -1.26 9.59 -14.16
CA ASP A 118 -0.37 9.72 -12.99
C ASP A 118 -0.17 8.40 -12.22
N THR A 119 -0.60 7.29 -12.82
CA THR A 119 -0.52 5.95 -12.24
C THR A 119 -0.15 4.90 -13.29
N VAL A 120 0.49 3.82 -12.82
CA VAL A 120 0.81 2.63 -13.60
C VAL A 120 0.03 1.45 -13.03
N GLU A 121 -0.62 0.67 -13.89
CA GLU A 121 -1.16 -0.63 -13.47
C GLU A 121 -0.03 -1.62 -13.29
N VAL A 122 0.12 -2.14 -12.08
CA VAL A 122 1.18 -3.12 -11.74
C VAL A 122 0.67 -4.55 -11.73
N GLY A 123 -0.65 -4.75 -11.81
CA GLY A 123 -1.25 -6.07 -12.00
C GLY A 123 -2.69 -6.19 -11.53
N VAL A 124 -3.22 -7.41 -11.61
CA VAL A 124 -4.57 -7.78 -11.18
C VAL A 124 -4.49 -8.66 -9.94
N ILE A 125 -5.28 -8.29 -8.93
CA ILE A 125 -5.48 -9.06 -7.70
C ILE A 125 -6.80 -9.82 -7.81
N ARG A 126 -6.75 -11.14 -7.54
CA ARG A 126 -7.93 -12.00 -7.52
C ARG A 126 -8.32 -12.34 -6.09
N VAL A 127 -9.59 -12.16 -5.75
CA VAL A 127 -10.15 -12.52 -4.44
C VAL A 127 -11.17 -13.64 -4.62
N GLY A 128 -11.09 -14.68 -3.78
CA GLY A 128 -12.12 -15.73 -3.68
C GLY A 128 -12.07 -16.80 -4.78
N GLN A 129 -10.89 -17.03 -5.36
CA GLN A 129 -10.60 -18.19 -6.22
C GLN A 129 -9.96 -19.30 -5.40
#